data_AF-A0A935MAW9-F1
#
_entry.id   AF-A0A935MAW9-F1
#
_cell.length_a   1.000
_cell.length_b   1.000
_cell.length_c   1.000
_cell.angle_alpha   90.00
_cell.angle_beta   90.00
_cell.angle_gamma   90.00
#
_symmetry.space_group_name_H-M   'P 1'
#
loop_
_entity.id
_entity.type
_entity.pdbx_description
1 polymer ?
#
loop_
_entity_poly.entity_id
_entity_poly.type
_entity_poly.pdbx_seq_one_letter_code
_entity_poly.pdbx_strand_id
1 'polypeptide(L)'
;MIVVGAILAACGGTPTSAPAPEATEAPATAPLPETPYLADWQGSGHNDVAGEPFRHWDDAAENPDGVPTTCAKCHSSAGYQDFLGLDGSEAGKVDAAVPAAEAQGIQCVACHNAGTISKTTVVFPSGVEIKAGDDVRCMECHQGRESKVSVDGLIAKFGENVDPDAVPAPVKDDQGKDVVLGFRNVHYYAAAATLYGGMTHGGYEYDGMGYDSKNTHVEGYDSCTGCHNPHTLEVKVEQCANCHEGVASVDDLKNIRMVSSTPDYDGDGNAEEGMYYEIEGLQEALMAEITKYAAGTAGAEIKYDAATYPYFMGADGKAYPNWTPRLLKAAYNYQVSLKDPGAYAHGNKYIVQLLFDSIADLGGDTSKLARTDAGHFAGDTMPFRDWDLTEDGQPNYMVPFGCVKCHTAQGLPTFIKDGGTTVVTSNGTTSTTGVQSMPSSNGFMCSTCHNEEAWPERYAVTNVVFPSGKTVSFGGKDADGNWVADDANLCISCHMGRESTSSVNNALKGKDPDTVDAKIRFKNIHYFAAGATLFGNDAQGCLPVRRQDLFRSKHAR
;
A
#
# COMPACT_ATOMS: atom_id res chain seq x y z
N MET A 1 7.68 10.21 -105.48
CA MET A 1 6.38 9.72 -106.00
C MET A 1 6.29 8.22 -105.70
N ILE A 2 5.13 7.86 -105.18
CA ILE A 2 4.48 6.55 -104.93
C ILE A 2 4.99 5.34 -105.74
N VAL A 3 4.82 4.15 -105.13
CA VAL A 3 4.52 2.82 -105.71
C VAL A 3 5.66 1.80 -105.46
N VAL A 4 5.59 1.00 -104.40
CA VAL A 4 4.97 -0.35 -104.26
C VAL A 4 5.76 -1.44 -105.00
N GLY A 5 6.10 -2.51 -104.26
CA GLY A 5 6.60 -3.76 -104.83
C GLY A 5 7.02 -4.77 -103.77
N ALA A 6 6.06 -5.50 -103.20
CA ALA A 6 6.30 -6.65 -102.35
C ALA A 6 6.77 -7.87 -103.17
N ILE A 7 7.55 -8.78 -102.56
CA ILE A 7 7.25 -10.22 -102.39
C ILE A 7 8.53 -11.04 -102.08
N LEU A 8 8.46 -11.78 -100.94
CA LEU A 8 8.95 -13.14 -100.59
C LEU A 8 10.31 -13.65 -101.14
N ALA A 9 11.11 -14.45 -100.44
CA ALA A 9 11.11 -15.09 -99.13
C ALA A 9 12.48 -15.77 -98.95
N ALA A 10 12.93 -15.99 -97.71
CA ALA A 10 13.72 -17.18 -97.36
C ALA A 10 13.79 -17.34 -95.84
N CYS A 11 13.35 -18.51 -95.39
CA CYS A 11 13.31 -18.96 -94.01
C CYS A 11 14.70 -19.16 -93.42
N GLY A 12 14.88 -18.75 -92.16
CA GLY A 12 16.01 -19.13 -91.32
C GLY A 12 15.58 -18.96 -89.87
N GLY A 13 15.28 -20.06 -89.19
CA GLY A 13 14.67 -20.07 -87.87
C GLY A 13 15.58 -19.50 -86.77
N THR A 14 14.97 -18.73 -85.88
CA THR A 14 15.50 -18.36 -84.56
C THR A 14 14.59 -18.98 -83.50
N PRO A 15 15.15 -19.58 -82.43
CA PRO A 15 14.35 -20.17 -81.37
C PRO A 15 13.57 -19.07 -80.63
N THR A 16 12.25 -19.21 -80.59
CA THR A 16 11.38 -18.34 -79.79
C THR A 16 11.67 -18.59 -78.31
N SER A 17 12.03 -17.53 -77.58
CA SER A 17 12.15 -17.53 -76.13
C SER A 17 10.84 -17.98 -75.48
N ALA A 18 10.92 -18.91 -74.52
CA ALA A 18 9.80 -19.22 -73.64
C ALA A 18 9.31 -17.94 -72.94
N PRO A 19 7.99 -17.76 -72.76
CA PRO A 19 7.46 -16.63 -72.02
C PRO A 19 7.95 -16.70 -70.57
N ALA A 20 8.47 -15.58 -70.06
CA ALA A 20 8.76 -15.42 -68.64
C ALA A 20 7.45 -15.63 -67.84
N PRO A 21 7.49 -16.35 -66.71
CA PRO A 21 6.32 -16.43 -65.84
C PRO A 21 5.96 -15.01 -65.39
N GLU A 22 4.69 -14.63 -65.56
CA GLU A 22 4.13 -13.43 -64.94
C GLU A 22 4.47 -13.45 -63.45
N ALA A 23 5.06 -12.35 -62.98
CA ALA A 23 5.23 -12.12 -61.55
C ALA A 23 3.83 -12.19 -60.93
N THR A 24 3.60 -13.26 -60.18
CA THR A 24 2.38 -13.41 -59.39
C THR A 24 2.40 -12.26 -58.40
N GLU A 25 1.45 -11.34 -58.53
CA GLU A 25 1.25 -10.25 -57.58
C GLU A 25 1.21 -10.88 -56.19
N ALA A 26 2.15 -10.46 -55.32
CA ALA A 26 2.19 -10.95 -53.96
C ALA A 26 0.77 -10.76 -53.39
N PRO A 27 0.17 -11.78 -52.77
CA PRO A 27 -1.17 -11.63 -52.21
C PRO A 27 -1.15 -10.39 -51.33
N ALA A 28 -2.05 -9.44 -51.62
CA ALA A 28 -2.22 -8.25 -50.82
C ALA A 28 -2.26 -8.72 -49.36
N THR A 29 -1.26 -8.32 -48.58
CA THR A 29 -1.21 -8.61 -47.15
C THR A 29 -2.56 -8.18 -46.61
N ALA A 30 -3.34 -9.16 -46.13
CA ALA A 30 -4.59 -8.87 -45.45
C ALA A 30 -4.30 -7.73 -44.45
N PRO A 31 -5.15 -6.69 -44.36
CA PRO A 31 -4.96 -5.65 -43.37
C PRO A 31 -4.72 -6.35 -42.04
N LEU A 32 -3.57 -6.08 -41.41
CA LEU A 32 -3.32 -6.58 -40.07
C LEU A 32 -4.57 -6.21 -39.25
N PRO A 33 -5.17 -7.17 -38.52
CA PRO A 33 -6.33 -6.85 -37.71
C PRO A 33 -5.98 -5.65 -36.83
N GLU A 34 -6.84 -4.64 -36.85
CA GLU A 34 -6.64 -3.41 -36.10
C GLU A 34 -6.42 -3.81 -34.63
N THR A 35 -5.19 -3.62 -34.15
CA THR A 35 -4.82 -3.98 -32.78
C THR A 35 -5.33 -2.87 -31.88
N PRO A 36 -6.30 -3.14 -30.99
CA PRO A 36 -6.87 -2.10 -30.14
C PRO A 36 -5.79 -1.43 -29.31
N TYR A 37 -5.90 -0.11 -29.14
CA TYR A 37 -5.00 0.71 -28.31
C TYR A 37 -3.52 0.70 -28.75
N LEU A 38 -3.19 0.22 -29.96
CA LEU A 38 -1.80 0.20 -30.43
C LEU A 38 -1.19 1.60 -30.50
N ALA A 39 -1.94 2.59 -30.99
CA ALA A 39 -1.47 3.98 -31.06
C ALA A 39 -1.20 4.57 -29.67
N ASP A 40 -2.10 4.30 -28.70
CA ASP A 40 -1.95 4.72 -27.31
C ASP A 40 -0.70 4.10 -26.68
N TRP A 41 -0.52 2.78 -26.85
CA TRP A 41 0.66 2.07 -26.36
C TRP A 41 1.95 2.58 -26.99
N GLN A 42 1.94 2.85 -28.30
CA GLN A 42 3.11 3.35 -29.02
C GLN A 42 3.63 4.68 -28.48
N GLY A 43 2.74 5.52 -27.94
CA GLY A 43 3.09 6.78 -27.28
C GLY A 43 3.45 6.65 -25.80
N SER A 44 3.33 5.46 -25.20
CA SER A 44 3.57 5.26 -23.77
C SER A 44 5.06 5.14 -23.43
N GLY A 45 5.41 5.45 -22.17
CA GLY A 45 6.78 5.28 -21.66
C GLY A 45 7.26 3.81 -21.66
N HIS A 46 6.34 2.85 -21.64
CA HIS A 46 6.67 1.42 -21.77
C HIS A 46 7.14 1.04 -23.18
N ASN A 47 6.71 1.78 -24.21
CA ASN A 47 7.14 1.59 -25.58
C ASN A 47 8.23 2.60 -26.01
N ASP A 48 8.73 3.43 -25.10
CA ASP A 48 9.87 4.32 -25.36
C ASP A 48 11.18 3.51 -25.42
N VAL A 49 11.36 2.73 -26.48
CA VAL A 49 12.50 1.82 -26.65
C VAL A 49 13.85 2.56 -26.71
N ALA A 50 13.85 3.88 -26.90
CA ALA A 50 15.04 4.72 -26.90
C ALA A 50 15.37 5.30 -25.51
N GLY A 51 14.46 5.18 -24.55
CA GLY A 51 14.60 5.70 -23.21
C GLY A 51 15.64 4.96 -22.37
N GLU A 52 16.20 5.68 -21.40
CA GLU A 52 17.21 5.16 -20.46
C GLU A 52 16.84 3.81 -19.82
N PRO A 53 15.59 3.55 -19.38
CA PRO A 53 15.24 2.26 -18.79
C PRO A 53 15.57 1.05 -19.69
N PHE A 54 15.55 1.21 -21.01
CA PHE A 54 15.77 0.10 -21.95
C PHE A 54 17.12 0.15 -22.67
N ARG A 55 17.77 1.32 -22.69
CA ARG A 55 19.03 1.54 -23.43
C ARG A 55 20.27 1.66 -22.56
N HIS A 56 20.12 1.66 -21.22
CA HIS A 56 21.25 1.64 -20.27
C HIS A 56 22.32 0.59 -20.59
N TRP A 57 21.90 -0.52 -21.21
CA TRP A 57 22.67 -1.74 -21.44
C TRP A 57 23.37 -1.76 -22.82
N ASP A 58 23.27 -0.69 -23.60
CA ASP A 58 23.77 -0.65 -24.98
C ASP A 58 25.29 -0.57 -25.08
N ASP A 59 25.98 -0.09 -24.03
CA ASP A 59 27.44 -0.14 -23.96
C ASP A 59 27.90 -1.58 -23.70
N ALA A 60 28.28 -2.28 -24.77
CA ALA A 60 28.76 -3.65 -24.70
C ALA A 60 30.11 -3.82 -23.96
N ALA A 61 30.85 -2.74 -23.69
CA ALA A 61 32.05 -2.81 -22.85
C ALA A 61 31.67 -2.91 -21.36
N GLU A 62 30.58 -2.25 -20.95
CA GLU A 62 30.06 -2.29 -19.58
C GLU A 62 29.08 -3.45 -19.38
N ASN A 63 28.28 -3.76 -20.40
CA ASN A 63 27.19 -4.73 -20.40
C ASN A 63 27.37 -5.74 -21.55
N PRO A 64 28.40 -6.61 -21.51
CA PRO A 64 28.71 -7.51 -22.63
C PRO A 64 27.59 -8.49 -22.98
N ASP A 65 26.74 -8.84 -22.00
CA ASP A 65 25.62 -9.77 -22.16
C ASP A 65 24.26 -9.05 -22.31
N GLY A 66 24.25 -7.71 -22.42
CA GLY A 66 23.03 -6.90 -22.45
C GLY A 66 22.40 -6.70 -21.07
N VAL A 67 21.08 -6.86 -20.97
CA VAL A 67 20.30 -6.69 -19.75
C VAL A 67 20.51 -7.90 -18.82
N PRO A 68 21.17 -7.75 -17.65
CA PRO A 68 21.43 -8.85 -16.71
C PRO A 68 20.14 -9.43 -16.12
N THR A 69 20.22 -10.68 -15.67
CA THR A 69 19.09 -11.42 -15.06
C THR A 69 18.41 -10.67 -13.92
N THR A 70 19.17 -9.93 -13.10
CA THR A 70 18.63 -9.15 -11.98
C THR A 70 17.78 -7.94 -12.39
N CYS A 71 17.80 -7.57 -13.67
CA CYS A 71 17.15 -6.38 -14.22
C CYS A 71 16.20 -6.72 -15.38
N ALA A 72 16.45 -7.81 -16.09
CA ALA A 72 15.70 -8.20 -17.28
C ALA A 72 14.20 -8.42 -17.04
N LYS A 73 13.77 -8.80 -15.81
CA LYS A 73 12.35 -8.96 -15.44
C LYS A 73 11.50 -7.73 -15.82
N CYS A 74 12.05 -6.53 -15.64
CA CYS A 74 11.32 -5.27 -15.78
C CYS A 74 11.87 -4.34 -16.86
N HIS A 75 13.01 -4.68 -17.42
CA HIS A 75 13.66 -3.90 -18.49
C HIS A 75 13.63 -4.62 -19.84
N SER A 76 12.88 -5.72 -19.95
CA SER A 76 12.64 -6.40 -21.23
C SER A 76 11.39 -7.28 -21.17
N SER A 77 10.67 -7.41 -22.28
CA SER A 77 9.54 -8.34 -22.37
C SER A 77 9.98 -9.80 -22.29
N ALA A 78 11.14 -10.14 -22.86
CA ALA A 78 11.70 -11.48 -22.81
C ALA A 78 12.04 -11.90 -21.37
N GLY A 79 12.70 -11.03 -20.60
CA GLY A 79 13.01 -11.31 -19.20
C GLY A 79 11.76 -11.44 -18.32
N TYR A 80 10.68 -10.72 -18.61
CA TYR A 80 9.41 -10.95 -17.91
C TYR A 80 8.78 -12.31 -18.27
N GLN A 81 8.88 -12.74 -19.53
CA GLN A 81 8.39 -14.06 -19.96
C GLN A 81 9.19 -15.22 -19.35
N ASP A 82 10.51 -15.07 -19.28
CA ASP A 82 11.41 -15.99 -18.56
C ASP A 82 11.03 -16.03 -17.06
N PHE A 83 10.85 -14.87 -16.42
CA PHE A 83 10.36 -14.83 -15.03
C PHE A 83 9.04 -15.58 -14.81
N LEU A 84 8.15 -15.57 -15.80
CA LEU A 84 6.88 -16.30 -15.74
C LEU A 84 6.99 -17.78 -16.14
N GLY A 85 8.16 -18.24 -16.61
CA GLY A 85 8.39 -19.60 -17.12
C GLY A 85 7.69 -19.87 -18.46
N LEU A 86 7.36 -18.84 -19.23
CA LEU A 86 6.57 -18.95 -20.47
C LEU A 86 7.39 -19.45 -21.66
N ASP A 87 8.71 -19.34 -21.57
CA ASP A 87 9.69 -19.92 -22.50
C ASP A 87 10.08 -21.37 -22.14
N GLY A 88 9.49 -21.91 -21.06
CA GLY A 88 9.80 -23.24 -20.52
C GLY A 88 10.86 -23.24 -19.41
N SER A 89 11.34 -22.06 -19.00
CA SER A 89 12.24 -21.89 -17.86
C SER A 89 11.52 -22.09 -16.51
N GLU A 90 12.29 -22.06 -15.42
CA GLU A 90 11.73 -22.16 -14.08
C GLU A 90 11.14 -20.81 -13.64
N ALA A 91 9.82 -20.78 -13.42
CA ALA A 91 9.11 -19.58 -12.98
C ALA A 91 9.63 -19.02 -11.64
N GLY A 92 9.60 -17.68 -11.52
CA GLY A 92 10.02 -16.95 -10.33
C GLY A 92 11.46 -16.42 -10.37
N LYS A 93 12.18 -16.64 -11.46
CA LYS A 93 13.53 -16.08 -11.71
C LYS A 93 13.75 -15.84 -13.19
N VAL A 94 14.72 -15.00 -13.51
CA VAL A 94 15.23 -14.86 -14.88
C VAL A 94 16.50 -15.70 -14.99
N ASP A 95 16.53 -16.66 -15.90
CA ASP A 95 17.61 -17.63 -16.04
C ASP A 95 18.78 -17.09 -16.90
N ALA A 96 18.51 -16.18 -17.84
CA ALA A 96 19.52 -15.62 -18.73
C ALA A 96 19.45 -14.10 -18.89
N ALA A 97 20.60 -13.47 -19.16
CA ALA A 97 20.62 -12.08 -19.60
C ALA A 97 19.94 -11.93 -20.97
N VAL A 98 19.31 -10.79 -21.20
CA VAL A 98 18.62 -10.47 -22.46
C VAL A 98 19.52 -9.57 -23.30
N PRO A 99 19.88 -9.94 -24.54
CA PRO A 99 20.70 -9.09 -25.39
C PRO A 99 20.13 -7.68 -25.52
N ALA A 100 20.98 -6.65 -25.46
CA ALA A 100 20.52 -5.24 -25.49
C ALA A 100 19.71 -4.90 -26.75
N ALA A 101 20.02 -5.55 -27.88
CA ALA A 101 19.26 -5.42 -29.12
C ALA A 101 17.83 -5.98 -29.03
N GLU A 102 17.56 -6.89 -28.09
CA GLU A 102 16.25 -7.53 -27.88
C GLU A 102 15.41 -6.82 -26.80
N ALA A 103 16.02 -5.90 -26.03
CA ALA A 103 15.34 -5.09 -25.00
C ALA A 103 14.47 -3.97 -25.59
N GLN A 104 13.51 -4.34 -26.44
CA GLN A 104 12.62 -3.42 -27.17
C GLN A 104 11.46 -2.91 -26.31
N GLY A 105 11.75 -2.38 -25.11
CA GLY A 105 10.72 -1.93 -24.18
C GLY A 105 9.84 -3.06 -23.64
N ILE A 106 8.71 -2.65 -23.05
CA ILE A 106 7.62 -3.55 -22.68
C ILE A 106 6.68 -3.64 -23.89
N GLN A 107 6.35 -4.86 -24.29
CA GLN A 107 5.52 -5.16 -25.45
C GLN A 107 4.20 -5.76 -25.00
N CYS A 108 3.19 -5.77 -25.87
CA CYS A 108 1.83 -6.23 -25.53
C CYS A 108 1.83 -7.62 -24.86
N VAL A 109 2.70 -8.52 -25.32
CA VAL A 109 2.81 -9.90 -24.84
C VAL A 109 3.30 -10.00 -23.39
N ALA A 110 3.94 -8.97 -22.83
CA ALA A 110 4.28 -8.95 -21.41
C ALA A 110 3.01 -9.00 -20.54
N CYS A 111 1.98 -8.23 -20.93
CA CYS A 111 0.71 -8.16 -20.20
C CYS A 111 -0.35 -9.14 -20.74
N HIS A 112 -0.33 -9.44 -22.04
CA HIS A 112 -1.33 -10.25 -22.74
C HIS A 112 -0.78 -11.62 -23.11
N ASN A 113 -0.66 -12.50 -22.11
CA ASN A 113 -0.32 -13.91 -22.29
C ASN A 113 -1.00 -14.76 -21.21
N ALA A 114 -1.03 -16.09 -21.38
CA ALA A 114 -1.74 -16.99 -20.48
C ALA A 114 -1.20 -16.99 -19.03
N GLY A 115 0.09 -16.75 -18.82
CA GLY A 115 0.71 -16.65 -17.49
C GLY A 115 0.32 -15.37 -16.77
N THR A 116 0.50 -14.22 -17.42
CA THR A 116 0.21 -12.91 -16.81
C THR A 116 -1.27 -12.76 -16.47
N ILE A 117 -2.19 -13.14 -17.37
CA ILE A 117 -3.64 -12.96 -17.14
C ILE A 117 -4.22 -13.90 -16.08
N SER A 118 -3.52 -14.97 -15.72
CA SER A 118 -3.99 -15.93 -14.70
C SER A 118 -3.38 -15.67 -13.32
N LYS A 119 -2.39 -14.78 -13.24
CA LYS A 119 -1.71 -14.43 -12.00
C LYS A 119 -2.58 -13.49 -11.15
N THR A 120 -2.66 -13.79 -9.86
CA THR A 120 -3.46 -13.01 -8.90
C THR A 120 -2.69 -12.61 -7.65
N THR A 121 -1.45 -13.09 -7.51
CA THR A 121 -0.55 -12.77 -6.40
C THR A 121 0.82 -12.28 -6.88
N VAL A 122 1.49 -11.49 -6.05
CA VAL A 122 2.85 -10.96 -6.23
C VAL A 122 3.61 -11.06 -4.92
N VAL A 123 4.91 -11.38 -4.98
CA VAL A 123 5.78 -11.47 -3.81
C VAL A 123 6.71 -10.26 -3.78
N PHE A 124 6.59 -9.46 -2.72
CA PHE A 124 7.39 -8.26 -2.51
C PHE A 124 8.81 -8.59 -2.03
N PRO A 125 9.78 -7.65 -2.12
CA PRO A 125 11.14 -7.85 -1.63
C PRO A 125 11.26 -8.21 -0.14
N SER A 126 10.22 -7.96 0.66
CA SER A 126 10.12 -8.39 2.06
C SER A 126 9.77 -9.88 2.23
N GLY A 127 9.37 -10.56 1.16
CA GLY A 127 8.84 -11.92 1.18
C GLY A 127 7.32 -12.01 1.37
N VAL A 128 6.65 -10.87 1.62
CA VAL A 128 5.18 -10.83 1.75
C VAL A 128 4.53 -11.11 0.39
N GLU A 129 3.57 -12.05 0.38
CA GLU A 129 2.68 -12.26 -0.76
C GLU A 129 1.42 -11.41 -0.65
N ILE A 130 1.12 -10.64 -1.70
CA ILE A 130 -0.08 -9.82 -1.82
C ILE A 130 -0.97 -10.37 -2.93
N LYS A 131 -2.26 -10.49 -2.65
CA LYS A 131 -3.29 -10.81 -3.64
C LYS A 131 -3.97 -9.53 -4.12
N ALA A 132 -3.74 -9.15 -5.37
CA ALA A 132 -4.24 -7.89 -5.95
C ALA A 132 -4.98 -8.06 -7.29
N GLY A 133 -5.34 -9.30 -7.66
CA GLY A 133 -6.06 -9.56 -8.92
C GLY A 133 -5.23 -9.11 -10.12
N ASP A 134 -5.82 -8.33 -11.02
CA ASP A 134 -5.16 -7.91 -12.27
C ASP A 134 -3.97 -6.97 -12.06
N ASP A 135 -3.94 -6.19 -10.99
CA ASP A 135 -2.89 -5.21 -10.76
C ASP A 135 -1.52 -5.84 -10.48
N VAL A 136 -1.47 -7.13 -10.13
CA VAL A 136 -0.20 -7.83 -9.88
C VAL A 136 0.76 -7.74 -11.06
N ARG A 137 0.24 -7.61 -12.30
CA ARG A 137 1.06 -7.42 -13.50
C ARG A 137 1.89 -6.14 -13.46
N CYS A 138 1.34 -5.08 -12.84
CA CYS A 138 2.02 -3.81 -12.64
C CYS A 138 3.01 -3.93 -11.47
N MET A 139 2.56 -4.56 -10.39
CA MET A 139 3.32 -4.69 -9.13
C MET A 139 4.57 -5.53 -9.28
N GLU A 140 4.61 -6.51 -10.18
CA GLU A 140 5.82 -7.29 -10.44
C GLU A 140 7.05 -6.41 -10.73
N CYS A 141 6.84 -5.23 -11.33
CA CYS A 141 7.89 -4.26 -11.59
C CYS A 141 7.86 -3.02 -10.70
N HIS A 142 6.67 -2.52 -10.36
CA HIS A 142 6.49 -1.31 -9.56
C HIS A 142 6.45 -1.56 -8.04
N GLN A 143 7.02 -2.67 -7.56
CA GLN A 143 7.14 -3.02 -6.13
C GLN A 143 8.43 -2.56 -5.45
N GLY A 144 9.37 -1.98 -6.22
CA GLY A 144 10.73 -1.74 -5.74
C GLY A 144 11.59 -3.01 -5.67
N ARG A 145 12.80 -2.88 -5.15
CA ARG A 145 13.81 -3.97 -5.11
C ARG A 145 14.41 -4.25 -3.74
N GLU A 146 14.14 -3.39 -2.77
CA GLU A 146 14.67 -3.49 -1.41
C GLU A 146 13.50 -3.24 -0.45
N SER A 147 13.65 -3.63 0.81
CA SER A 147 12.63 -3.49 1.87
C SER A 147 13.32 -3.29 3.22
N LYS A 148 12.56 -3.09 4.29
CA LYS A 148 13.09 -3.18 5.66
C LYS A 148 13.92 -4.45 5.87
N VAL A 149 13.43 -5.61 5.39
CA VAL A 149 14.08 -6.91 5.56
C VAL A 149 15.48 -6.93 4.95
N SER A 150 15.68 -6.30 3.79
CA SER A 150 16.98 -6.29 3.13
C SER A 150 17.95 -5.28 3.75
N VAL A 151 17.45 -4.17 4.31
CA VAL A 151 18.25 -3.22 5.11
C VAL A 151 18.70 -3.89 6.42
N ASP A 152 17.79 -4.51 7.16
CA ASP A 152 18.10 -5.26 8.39
C ASP A 152 19.05 -6.42 8.10
N GLY A 153 18.83 -7.15 7.01
CA GLY A 153 19.70 -8.23 6.55
C GLY A 153 21.11 -7.76 6.18
N LEU A 154 21.28 -6.53 5.66
CA LEU A 154 22.61 -5.95 5.44
C LEU A 154 23.28 -5.57 6.77
N ILE A 155 22.56 -4.90 7.67
CA ILE A 155 23.10 -4.49 8.98
C ILE A 155 23.54 -5.71 9.80
N ALA A 156 22.74 -6.79 9.78
CA ALA A 156 23.01 -8.02 10.52
C ALA A 156 24.33 -8.70 10.11
N LYS A 157 24.85 -8.46 8.90
CA LYS A 157 26.17 -8.98 8.47
C LYS A 157 27.33 -8.42 9.30
N PHE A 158 27.14 -7.30 9.98
CA PHE A 158 28.14 -6.67 10.83
C PHE A 158 28.06 -7.09 12.31
N GLY A 159 27.07 -7.93 12.68
CA GLY A 159 26.90 -8.51 14.01
C GLY A 159 25.54 -8.20 14.66
N GLU A 160 25.23 -8.89 15.77
CA GLU A 160 23.95 -8.73 16.49
C GLU A 160 23.86 -7.44 17.33
N ASN A 161 25.00 -6.86 17.72
CA ASN A 161 25.08 -5.67 18.56
C ASN A 161 25.91 -4.57 17.91
N VAL A 162 25.68 -4.35 16.60
CA VAL A 162 26.33 -3.24 15.88
C VAL A 162 25.88 -1.95 16.52
N ASP A 163 26.84 -1.11 16.92
CA ASP A 163 26.56 0.23 17.41
C ASP A 163 25.82 1.01 16.31
N PRO A 164 24.57 1.45 16.55
CA PRO A 164 23.78 2.14 15.53
C PRO A 164 24.40 3.47 15.10
N ASP A 165 25.31 4.03 15.91
CA ASP A 165 25.91 5.34 15.73
C ASP A 165 27.40 5.30 15.34
N ALA A 166 27.97 4.11 15.16
CA ALA A 166 29.34 3.94 14.67
C ALA A 166 29.39 3.36 13.25
N VAL A 167 30.38 3.79 12.46
CA VAL A 167 30.67 3.18 11.16
C VAL A 167 31.29 1.80 11.42
N PRO A 168 30.64 0.70 11.03
CA PRO A 168 31.17 -0.63 11.33
C PRO A 168 32.40 -0.92 10.46
N ALA A 169 33.34 -1.68 11.03
CA ALA A 169 34.50 -2.15 10.28
C ALA A 169 34.07 -3.11 9.14
N PRO A 170 34.78 -3.13 8.00
CA PRO A 170 34.49 -4.07 6.93
C PRO A 170 34.53 -5.53 7.41
N VAL A 171 33.60 -6.34 6.94
CA VAL A 171 33.55 -7.79 7.21
C VAL A 171 33.86 -8.58 5.95
N LYS A 172 34.19 -9.86 6.08
CA LYS A 172 34.39 -10.75 4.92
C LYS A 172 33.10 -11.50 4.62
N ASP A 173 32.72 -11.57 3.36
CA ASP A 173 31.69 -12.53 2.91
C ASP A 173 32.25 -13.96 2.84
N ASP A 174 31.37 -14.92 2.50
CA ASP A 174 31.71 -16.34 2.37
C ASP A 174 32.78 -16.61 1.30
N GLN A 175 33.03 -15.65 0.41
CA GLN A 175 34.03 -15.71 -0.66
C GLN A 175 35.32 -14.95 -0.29
N GLY A 176 35.41 -14.39 0.91
CA GLY A 176 36.58 -13.65 1.40
C GLY A 176 36.68 -12.21 0.87
N LYS A 177 35.64 -11.67 0.22
CA LYS A 177 35.59 -10.30 -0.27
C LYS A 177 35.15 -9.35 0.86
N ASP A 178 35.69 -8.14 0.85
CA ASP A 178 35.27 -7.10 1.78
C ASP A 178 33.84 -6.65 1.51
N VAL A 179 33.04 -6.65 2.58
CA VAL A 179 31.70 -6.09 2.64
C VAL A 179 31.75 -4.87 3.54
N VAL A 180 31.34 -3.73 3.00
CA VAL A 180 31.19 -2.47 3.71
C VAL A 180 29.71 -2.14 3.83
N LEU A 181 29.33 -1.44 4.92
CA LEU A 181 27.97 -0.97 5.06
C LEU A 181 27.74 0.12 3.99
N GLY A 182 26.71 -0.04 3.19
CA GLY A 182 26.47 0.79 2.01
C GLY A 182 25.00 1.00 1.75
N PHE A 183 24.69 2.06 1.00
CA PHE A 183 23.33 2.44 0.68
C PHE A 183 22.57 1.34 -0.08
N ARG A 184 21.30 1.15 0.29
CA ARG A 184 20.35 0.25 -0.38
C ARG A 184 19.33 1.08 -1.14
N ASN A 185 19.14 0.79 -2.43
CA ASN A 185 18.22 1.55 -3.25
C ASN A 185 16.91 0.78 -3.45
N VAL A 186 15.79 1.32 -2.94
CA VAL A 186 14.43 0.77 -3.20
C VAL A 186 14.09 0.68 -4.69
N HIS A 187 14.83 1.39 -5.54
CA HIS A 187 14.66 1.45 -6.99
C HIS A 187 13.44 2.26 -7.42
N TYR A 188 13.36 2.59 -8.70
CA TYR A 188 12.45 3.60 -9.23
C TYR A 188 10.99 3.14 -9.29
N TYR A 189 10.07 4.10 -9.17
CA TYR A 189 8.62 3.92 -9.30
C TYR A 189 8.07 2.78 -8.44
N ALA A 190 8.48 2.74 -7.17
CA ALA A 190 8.05 1.73 -6.19
C ALA A 190 6.62 1.97 -5.65
N ALA A 191 5.69 2.37 -6.53
CA ALA A 191 4.34 2.80 -6.18
C ALA A 191 3.55 1.70 -5.43
N ALA A 192 3.77 0.43 -5.74
CA ALA A 192 3.07 -0.66 -5.07
C ALA A 192 3.52 -0.81 -3.60
N ALA A 193 4.79 -0.56 -3.31
CA ALA A 193 5.31 -0.55 -1.95
C ALA A 193 4.70 0.62 -1.15
N THR A 194 4.59 1.80 -1.75
CA THR A 194 3.93 2.95 -1.13
C THR A 194 2.43 2.71 -0.92
N LEU A 195 1.75 2.15 -1.93
CA LEU A 195 0.31 1.88 -1.90
C LEU A 195 -0.08 0.87 -0.83
N TYR A 196 0.68 -0.22 -0.68
CA TYR A 196 0.43 -1.24 0.33
C TYR A 196 1.04 -0.92 1.70
N GLY A 197 1.91 0.09 1.75
CA GLY A 197 2.51 0.62 2.97
C GLY A 197 3.09 -0.48 3.85
N GLY A 198 2.68 -0.43 5.13
CA GLY A 198 3.05 -1.34 6.20
C GLY A 198 2.90 -2.82 5.88
N MET A 199 1.99 -3.19 4.97
CA MET A 199 1.80 -4.60 4.61
C MET A 199 3.00 -5.19 3.88
N THR A 200 3.76 -4.38 3.14
CA THR A 200 4.85 -4.86 2.29
C THR A 200 6.22 -4.57 2.87
N HIS A 201 6.31 -3.77 3.93
CA HIS A 201 7.56 -3.31 4.53
C HIS A 201 8.53 -2.70 3.51
N GLY A 202 7.98 -1.99 2.53
CA GLY A 202 8.77 -1.37 1.46
C GLY A 202 9.58 -0.16 1.92
N GLY A 203 9.12 0.55 2.95
CA GLY A 203 9.92 1.49 3.72
C GLY A 203 10.66 0.82 4.88
N TYR A 204 11.61 1.52 5.47
CA TYR A 204 12.22 1.11 6.73
C TYR A 204 11.34 1.54 7.90
N GLU A 205 10.57 0.58 8.40
CA GLU A 205 9.70 0.73 9.57
C GLU A 205 10.50 0.52 10.86
N TYR A 206 10.35 1.44 11.81
CA TYR A 206 11.04 1.42 13.09
C TYR A 206 10.30 0.57 14.12
N ASP A 207 11.05 -0.18 14.91
CA ASP A 207 10.49 -1.12 15.87
C ASP A 207 9.62 -0.42 16.93
N GLY A 208 8.45 -0.99 17.21
CA GLY A 208 7.50 -0.45 18.19
C GLY A 208 6.59 0.65 17.65
N MET A 209 6.75 1.06 16.39
CA MET A 209 5.86 1.99 15.71
C MET A 209 4.80 1.26 14.90
N GLY A 210 3.61 1.85 14.82
CA GLY A 210 2.56 1.43 13.89
C GLY A 210 2.65 2.22 12.58
N TYR A 211 2.30 1.57 11.48
CA TYR A 211 2.33 2.16 10.15
C TYR A 211 1.02 1.93 9.42
N ASP A 212 0.66 2.88 8.56
CA ASP A 212 -0.48 2.75 7.67
C ASP A 212 -0.31 1.53 6.75
N SER A 213 -1.39 0.76 6.60
CA SER A 213 -1.44 -0.42 5.72
C SER A 213 -1.74 0.03 4.28
N LYS A 214 -2.37 -0.84 3.46
CA LYS A 214 -2.85 -0.43 2.14
C LYS A 214 -3.69 0.84 2.22
N ASN A 215 -3.26 1.89 1.54
CA ASN A 215 -4.06 3.09 1.33
C ASN A 215 -5.26 2.73 0.44
N THR A 216 -6.45 2.80 1.01
CA THR A 216 -7.68 2.35 0.34
C THR A 216 -8.47 3.56 -0.11
N HIS A 217 -8.73 3.65 -1.41
CA HIS A 217 -9.63 4.63 -1.98
C HIS A 217 -11.07 4.09 -2.02
N VAL A 218 -12.05 4.91 -2.43
CA VAL A 218 -13.43 4.46 -2.67
C VAL A 218 -13.48 3.37 -3.75
N GLU A 219 -14.54 2.55 -3.73
CA GLU A 219 -14.73 1.44 -4.67
C GLU A 219 -14.60 1.91 -6.13
N GLY A 220 -13.89 1.13 -6.95
CA GLY A 220 -13.57 1.46 -8.35
C GLY A 220 -12.30 2.29 -8.54
N TYR A 221 -11.72 2.83 -7.46
CA TYR A 221 -10.48 3.63 -7.49
C TYR A 221 -9.39 3.08 -6.54
N ASP A 222 -9.52 1.83 -6.11
CA ASP A 222 -8.61 1.17 -5.16
C ASP A 222 -7.58 0.22 -5.82
N SER A 223 -7.42 0.38 -7.13
CA SER A 223 -6.55 -0.40 -8.02
C SER A 223 -5.71 0.51 -8.90
N CYS A 224 -4.57 0.01 -9.38
CA CYS A 224 -3.70 0.71 -10.31
C CYS A 224 -4.48 1.15 -11.57
N THR A 225 -5.23 0.22 -12.14
CA THR A 225 -6.02 0.45 -13.36
C THR A 225 -7.28 1.27 -13.14
N GLY A 226 -7.74 1.44 -11.89
CA GLY A 226 -8.78 2.40 -11.52
C GLY A 226 -8.37 3.82 -11.89
N CYS A 227 -7.14 4.21 -11.50
CA CYS A 227 -6.62 5.57 -11.67
C CYS A 227 -5.77 5.76 -12.93
N HIS A 228 -5.02 4.73 -13.37
CA HIS A 228 -4.14 4.81 -14.53
C HIS A 228 -4.71 4.11 -15.75
N ASN A 229 -4.44 4.65 -16.93
CA ASN A 229 -4.71 3.96 -18.18
C ASN A 229 -3.56 2.97 -18.47
N PRO A 230 -3.84 1.66 -18.63
CA PRO A 230 -2.78 0.66 -18.83
C PRO A 230 -2.06 0.78 -20.19
N HIS A 231 -2.65 1.48 -21.17
CA HIS A 231 -2.07 1.64 -22.51
C HIS A 231 -1.35 2.98 -22.69
N THR A 232 -1.85 4.09 -22.14
CA THR A 232 -1.12 5.38 -22.20
C THR A 232 -0.18 5.58 -21.01
N LEU A 233 -0.41 4.87 -19.89
CA LEU A 233 0.23 5.02 -18.56
C LEU A 233 -0.15 6.32 -17.84
N GLU A 234 -0.93 7.19 -18.48
CA GLU A 234 -1.37 8.45 -17.92
C GLU A 234 -2.42 8.24 -16.82
N VAL A 235 -2.44 9.18 -15.87
CA VAL A 235 -3.49 9.28 -14.86
C VAL A 235 -4.77 9.80 -15.51
N LYS A 236 -5.91 9.19 -15.18
CA LYS A 236 -7.24 9.63 -15.65
C LYS A 236 -7.74 10.84 -14.85
N VAL A 237 -7.13 12.00 -15.07
CA VAL A 237 -7.36 13.24 -14.31
C VAL A 237 -8.86 13.61 -14.25
N GLU A 238 -9.60 13.37 -15.34
CA GLU A 238 -11.02 13.66 -15.41
C GLU A 238 -11.85 12.86 -14.40
N GLN A 239 -11.37 11.68 -14.00
CA GLN A 239 -12.03 10.87 -12.97
C GLN A 239 -11.84 11.46 -11.57
N CYS A 240 -10.66 12.02 -11.30
CA CYS A 240 -10.35 12.69 -10.03
C CYS A 240 -11.23 13.93 -9.82
N ALA A 241 -11.43 14.71 -10.88
CA ALA A 241 -12.21 15.95 -10.86
C ALA A 241 -13.70 15.76 -10.51
N ASN A 242 -14.21 14.53 -10.56
CA ASN A 242 -15.58 14.23 -10.12
C ASN A 242 -15.78 14.42 -8.60
N CYS A 243 -14.72 14.24 -7.80
CA CYS A 243 -14.79 14.27 -6.34
C CYS A 243 -13.82 15.29 -5.71
N HIS A 244 -12.71 15.59 -6.38
CA HIS A 244 -11.70 16.53 -5.90
C HIS A 244 -11.84 17.87 -6.63
N GLU A 245 -12.34 18.87 -5.91
CA GLU A 245 -12.55 20.21 -6.45
C GLU A 245 -11.22 20.84 -6.89
N GLY A 246 -11.24 21.58 -8.00
CA GLY A 246 -10.06 22.30 -8.51
C GLY A 246 -9.10 21.47 -9.36
N VAL A 247 -9.34 20.17 -9.56
CA VAL A 247 -8.51 19.32 -10.41
C VAL A 247 -8.86 19.50 -11.89
N ALA A 248 -7.89 19.97 -12.69
CA ALA A 248 -8.02 20.08 -14.15
C ALA A 248 -6.83 19.46 -14.92
N SER A 249 -5.73 19.20 -14.23
CA SER A 249 -4.49 18.66 -14.78
C SER A 249 -3.80 17.72 -13.78
N VAL A 250 -2.77 16.99 -14.25
CA VAL A 250 -1.95 16.12 -13.39
C VAL A 250 -1.27 16.92 -12.27
N ASP A 251 -0.84 18.16 -12.55
CA ASP A 251 -0.19 19.00 -11.55
C ASP A 251 -1.15 19.42 -10.43
N ASP A 252 -2.45 19.59 -10.73
CA ASP A 252 -3.44 19.94 -9.71
C ASP A 252 -3.64 18.83 -8.67
N LEU A 253 -3.27 17.58 -8.99
CA LEU A 253 -3.36 16.46 -8.04
C LEU A 253 -2.50 16.69 -6.79
N LYS A 254 -1.41 17.46 -6.91
CA LYS A 254 -0.54 17.82 -5.78
C LYS A 254 -1.26 18.69 -4.75
N ASN A 255 -2.31 19.40 -5.16
CA ASN A 255 -3.10 20.28 -4.30
C ASN A 255 -4.25 19.54 -3.59
N ILE A 256 -4.44 18.25 -3.86
CA ILE A 256 -5.54 17.48 -3.24
C ILE A 256 -5.27 17.29 -1.74
N ARG A 257 -6.27 17.65 -0.93
CA ARG A 257 -6.34 17.40 0.50
C ARG A 257 -7.77 17.03 0.91
N MET A 258 -7.91 16.08 1.83
CA MET A 258 -9.20 15.63 2.33
C MET A 258 -9.25 15.65 3.87
N VAL A 259 -10.44 15.43 4.42
CA VAL A 259 -10.67 15.39 5.89
C VAL A 259 -9.90 14.29 6.61
N SER A 260 -9.38 13.31 5.88
CA SER A 260 -8.50 12.25 6.36
C SER A 260 -7.02 12.61 6.15
N SER A 261 -6.67 13.89 6.28
CA SER A 261 -5.28 14.39 6.23
C SER A 261 -5.22 15.82 6.76
N THR A 262 -5.79 16.08 7.94
CA THR A 262 -5.97 17.45 8.49
C THR A 262 -4.81 18.05 9.29
N PRO A 263 -3.88 17.29 9.89
CA PRO A 263 -2.73 17.87 10.58
C PRO A 263 -1.78 18.60 9.63
N ASP A 264 -1.16 19.68 10.10
CA ASP A 264 0.07 20.25 9.56
C ASP A 264 1.22 19.25 9.85
N TYR A 265 1.66 18.51 8.83
CA TYR A 265 2.57 17.40 8.99
C TYR A 265 4.03 17.86 9.03
N ASP A 266 4.40 18.82 8.20
CA ASP A 266 5.76 19.37 8.14
C ASP A 266 6.01 20.53 9.13
N GLY A 267 4.97 21.02 9.80
CA GLY A 267 5.05 22.01 10.86
C GLY A 267 5.34 23.44 10.38
N ASP A 268 5.09 23.75 9.11
CA ASP A 268 5.30 25.07 8.52
C ASP A 268 4.19 26.09 8.86
N GLY A 269 3.08 25.62 9.43
CA GLY A 269 1.90 26.39 9.79
C GLY A 269 0.76 26.36 8.76
N ASN A 270 0.88 25.59 7.68
CA ASN A 270 -0.05 25.52 6.57
C ASN A 270 -0.75 24.15 6.46
N ALA A 271 -1.86 23.99 7.20
CA ALA A 271 -2.70 22.80 7.10
C ALA A 271 -3.72 22.83 5.93
N GLU A 272 -3.58 23.73 4.94
CA GLU A 272 -4.50 23.84 3.80
C GLU A 272 -3.94 23.30 2.49
N GLU A 273 -2.62 23.20 2.35
CA GLU A 273 -1.98 22.71 1.13
C GLU A 273 -2.11 21.20 0.93
N GLY A 274 -1.92 20.71 -0.29
CA GLY A 274 -2.05 19.28 -0.57
C GLY A 274 -0.93 18.43 0.05
N MET A 275 -1.19 17.13 0.21
CA MET A 275 -0.24 16.19 0.83
C MET A 275 1.11 16.07 0.12
N TYR A 276 1.21 16.56 -1.12
CA TYR A 276 2.49 16.65 -1.83
C TYR A 276 3.46 17.59 -1.10
N TYR A 277 3.00 18.78 -0.70
CA TYR A 277 3.85 19.81 -0.11
C TYR A 277 4.23 19.47 1.33
N GLU A 278 3.29 18.89 2.09
CA GLU A 278 3.55 18.29 3.40
C GLU A 278 4.67 17.23 3.37
N ILE A 279 4.72 16.40 2.31
CA ILE A 279 5.79 15.43 2.13
C ILE A 279 7.10 16.11 1.71
N GLU A 280 7.05 17.15 0.87
CA GLU A 280 8.22 17.92 0.45
C GLU A 280 8.90 18.61 1.64
N GLY A 281 8.15 19.27 2.52
CA GLY A 281 8.70 19.88 3.74
C GLY A 281 9.33 18.86 4.68
N LEU A 282 8.70 17.69 4.85
CA LEU A 282 9.30 16.58 5.62
C LEU A 282 10.56 16.01 4.96
N GLN A 283 10.63 15.96 3.63
CA GLN A 283 11.84 15.57 2.91
C GLN A 283 12.97 16.57 3.16
N GLU A 284 12.70 17.88 3.09
CA GLU A 284 13.69 18.92 3.40
C GLU A 284 14.19 18.80 4.84
N ALA A 285 13.28 18.62 5.81
CA ALA A 285 13.62 18.44 7.21
C ALA A 285 14.48 17.19 7.44
N LEU A 286 14.11 16.05 6.84
CA LEU A 286 14.90 14.82 6.94
C LEU A 286 16.28 14.97 6.30
N MET A 287 16.39 15.62 5.14
CA MET A 287 17.68 15.81 4.49
C MET A 287 18.61 16.70 5.31
N ALA A 288 18.07 17.73 5.98
CA ALA A 288 18.82 18.54 6.91
C ALA A 288 19.37 17.71 8.09
N GLU A 289 18.55 16.84 8.68
CA GLU A 289 18.98 15.97 9.78
C GLU A 289 19.97 14.88 9.33
N ILE A 290 19.79 14.29 8.14
CA ILE A 290 20.77 13.36 7.54
C ILE A 290 22.13 14.05 7.38
N THR A 291 22.14 15.27 6.86
CA THR A 291 23.39 16.04 6.65
C THR A 291 24.07 16.36 7.97
N LYS A 292 23.30 16.81 8.96
CA LYS A 292 23.77 17.13 10.32
C LYS A 292 24.32 15.89 11.02
N TYR A 293 23.60 14.78 11.00
CA TYR A 293 24.00 13.53 11.63
C TYR A 293 25.26 12.96 10.96
N ALA A 294 25.33 12.97 9.63
CA ALA A 294 26.50 12.50 8.88
C ALA A 294 27.77 13.26 9.28
N ALA A 295 27.70 14.58 9.37
CA ALA A 295 28.84 15.41 9.77
C ALA A 295 29.20 15.27 11.26
N GLY A 296 28.20 15.26 12.14
CA GLY A 296 28.39 15.29 13.60
C GLY A 296 28.68 13.93 14.25
N THR A 297 28.09 12.86 13.72
CA THR A 297 28.15 11.50 14.29
C THR A 297 28.94 10.56 13.40
N ALA A 298 28.59 10.47 12.12
CA ALA A 298 29.27 9.56 11.19
C ALA A 298 30.66 10.06 10.74
N GLY A 299 30.96 11.34 10.96
CA GLY A 299 32.28 11.94 10.76
C GLY A 299 32.63 12.27 9.31
N ALA A 300 31.65 12.35 8.40
CA ALA A 300 31.88 12.76 7.01
C ALA A 300 30.66 13.49 6.43
N GLU A 301 30.92 14.49 5.59
CA GLU A 301 29.89 15.21 4.83
C GLU A 301 29.19 14.30 3.83
N ILE A 302 27.87 14.39 3.79
CA ILE A 302 27.00 13.68 2.84
C ILE A 302 26.23 14.70 1.99
N LYS A 303 26.07 14.41 0.71
CA LYS A 303 25.24 15.17 -0.22
C LYS A 303 24.34 14.23 -1.00
N TYR A 304 23.07 14.59 -1.14
CA TYR A 304 22.16 13.88 -2.04
C TYR A 304 22.17 14.51 -3.45
N ASP A 305 22.15 13.67 -4.47
CA ASP A 305 21.98 14.02 -5.88
C ASP A 305 21.06 13.00 -6.56
N ALA A 306 19.84 13.40 -6.92
CA ALA A 306 18.85 12.53 -7.54
C ALA A 306 19.28 12.01 -8.92
N ALA A 307 20.20 12.69 -9.62
CA ALA A 307 20.62 12.38 -10.98
C ALA A 307 21.89 11.51 -11.06
N THR A 308 22.66 11.40 -9.97
CA THR A 308 23.97 10.73 -9.98
C THR A 308 23.95 9.52 -9.06
N TYR A 309 24.02 8.30 -9.61
CA TYR A 309 24.20 7.08 -8.80
C TYR A 309 25.55 7.10 -8.06
N PRO A 310 25.63 6.72 -6.76
CA PRO A 310 24.62 6.10 -5.89
C PRO A 310 23.77 7.06 -5.03
N TYR A 311 23.49 8.26 -5.54
CA TYR A 311 22.69 9.35 -4.98
C TYR A 311 23.27 10.03 -3.75
N PHE A 312 23.79 9.27 -2.80
CA PHE A 312 24.45 9.80 -1.61
C PHE A 312 25.96 9.84 -1.83
N MET A 313 26.49 11.04 -1.87
CA MET A 313 27.87 11.33 -2.22
C MET A 313 28.63 11.92 -1.02
N GLY A 314 29.92 11.59 -0.91
CA GLY A 314 30.84 12.29 -0.04
C GLY A 314 31.31 13.62 -0.66
N ALA A 315 32.07 14.40 0.12
CA ALA A 315 32.64 15.67 -0.34
C ALA A 315 33.56 15.56 -1.57
N ASP A 316 34.11 14.37 -1.85
CA ASP A 316 34.95 14.10 -3.02
C ASP A 316 34.15 13.79 -4.30
N GLY A 317 32.82 13.84 -4.23
CA GLY A 317 31.93 13.52 -5.34
C GLY A 317 31.86 12.03 -5.67
N LYS A 318 32.29 11.15 -4.76
CA LYS A 318 32.12 9.69 -4.86
C LYS A 318 31.06 9.20 -3.88
N ALA A 319 30.74 7.90 -3.94
CA ALA A 319 29.82 7.27 -3.01
C ALA A 319 30.16 7.60 -1.54
N TYR A 320 29.16 7.98 -0.76
CA TYR A 320 29.33 8.28 0.66
C TYR A 320 29.87 7.04 1.41
N PRO A 321 31.01 7.17 2.14
CA PRO A 321 31.70 6.00 2.72
C PRO A 321 31.31 5.69 4.18
N ASN A 322 30.79 6.66 4.93
CA ASN A 322 30.67 6.57 6.39
C ASN A 322 29.24 6.22 6.84
N TRP A 323 28.69 5.10 6.37
CA TRP A 323 27.38 4.67 6.82
C TRP A 323 27.42 4.14 8.25
N THR A 324 26.57 4.70 9.13
CA THR A 324 26.15 4.03 10.37
C THR A 324 24.82 3.30 10.11
N PRO A 325 24.46 2.26 10.89
CA PRO A 325 23.15 1.62 10.76
C PRO A 325 21.99 2.61 10.85
N ARG A 326 22.07 3.60 11.74
CA ARG A 326 21.04 4.63 11.89
C ARG A 326 20.89 5.52 10.65
N LEU A 327 22.02 6.04 10.15
CA LEU A 327 22.04 6.89 8.97
C LEU A 327 21.52 6.16 7.72
N LEU A 328 21.85 4.87 7.59
CA LEU A 328 21.38 4.05 6.47
C LEU A 328 19.85 3.91 6.46
N LYS A 329 19.22 3.70 7.61
CA LYS A 329 17.75 3.58 7.73
C LYS A 329 17.05 4.87 7.31
N ALA A 330 17.53 6.02 7.81
CA ALA A 330 17.00 7.32 7.46
C ALA A 330 17.20 7.67 5.97
N ALA A 331 18.39 7.42 5.42
CA ALA A 331 18.67 7.65 4.01
C ALA A 331 17.86 6.74 3.08
N TYR A 332 17.58 5.50 3.52
CA TYR A 332 16.68 4.59 2.81
C TYR A 332 15.26 5.16 2.73
N ASN A 333 14.70 5.63 3.85
CA ASN A 333 13.37 6.24 3.87
C ASN A 333 13.29 7.53 3.04
N TYR A 334 14.33 8.36 3.07
CA TYR A 334 14.43 9.53 2.19
C TYR A 334 14.40 9.15 0.70
N GLN A 335 15.07 8.06 0.34
CA GLN A 335 15.00 7.55 -1.04
C GLN A 335 13.60 7.01 -1.37
N VAL A 336 12.97 6.27 -0.45
CA VAL A 336 11.61 5.73 -0.63
C VAL A 336 10.61 6.84 -0.93
N SER A 337 10.67 7.96 -0.20
CA SER A 337 9.75 9.09 -0.44
C SER A 337 9.94 9.76 -1.80
N LEU A 338 11.11 9.62 -2.43
CA LEU A 338 11.43 10.23 -3.72
C LEU A 338 11.27 9.29 -4.92
N LYS A 339 11.32 7.97 -4.70
CA LYS A 339 11.23 6.97 -5.78
C LYS A 339 9.81 6.54 -6.10
N ASP A 340 8.82 7.17 -5.49
CA ASP A 340 7.45 7.17 -5.96
C ASP A 340 6.97 8.62 -6.17
N PRO A 341 6.98 9.14 -7.41
CA PRO A 341 6.49 10.48 -7.70
C PRO A 341 5.01 10.69 -7.36
N GLY A 342 4.23 9.60 -7.24
CA GLY A 342 2.83 9.61 -6.84
C GLY A 342 2.62 9.34 -5.34
N ALA A 343 3.66 9.36 -4.51
CA ALA A 343 3.61 9.04 -3.08
C ALA A 343 2.49 9.77 -2.32
N TYR A 344 2.23 11.03 -2.68
CA TYR A 344 1.18 11.87 -2.10
C TYR A 344 -0.25 11.35 -2.37
N ALA A 345 -0.44 10.50 -3.39
CA ALA A 345 -1.71 9.86 -3.71
C ALA A 345 -1.70 8.37 -3.36
N HIS A 346 -0.58 7.67 -3.55
CA HIS A 346 -0.48 6.23 -3.32
C HIS A 346 -0.49 5.87 -1.83
N GLY A 347 0.18 6.63 -0.96
CA GLY A 347 0.36 6.25 0.44
C GLY A 347 0.92 7.37 1.30
N ASN A 348 0.36 8.57 1.16
CA ASN A 348 0.90 9.80 1.74
C ASN A 348 1.23 9.69 3.24
N LYS A 349 0.30 9.18 4.05
CA LYS A 349 0.47 9.01 5.50
C LYS A 349 1.56 8.01 5.85
N TYR A 350 1.68 6.92 5.09
CA TYR A 350 2.79 5.98 5.28
C TYR A 350 4.14 6.68 5.06
N ILE A 351 4.25 7.49 4.01
CA ILE A 351 5.47 8.27 3.72
C ILE A 351 5.74 9.31 4.81
N VAL A 352 4.72 10.04 5.28
CA VAL A 352 4.82 10.96 6.42
C VAL A 352 5.38 10.24 7.64
N GLN A 353 4.85 9.06 7.98
CA GLN A 353 5.29 8.28 9.14
C GLN A 353 6.76 7.86 9.01
N LEU A 354 7.20 7.39 7.84
CA LEU A 354 8.59 7.02 7.60
C LEU A 354 9.54 8.22 7.72
N LEU A 355 9.16 9.38 7.18
CA LEU A 355 9.97 10.60 7.22
C LEU A 355 10.05 11.14 8.65
N PHE A 356 8.91 11.27 9.34
CA PHE A 356 8.83 11.69 10.73
C PHE A 356 9.69 10.81 11.64
N ASP A 357 9.55 9.49 11.53
CA ASP A 357 10.28 8.56 12.39
C ASP A 357 11.78 8.61 12.10
N SER A 358 12.18 8.83 10.84
CA SER A 358 13.59 9.00 10.47
C SER A 358 14.18 10.30 11.02
N ILE A 359 13.42 11.41 11.01
CA ILE A 359 13.83 12.67 11.64
C ILE A 359 14.04 12.47 13.14
N ALA A 360 13.07 11.85 13.81
CA ALA A 360 13.14 11.56 15.24
C ALA A 360 14.32 10.64 15.59
N ASP A 361 14.54 9.59 14.79
CA ASP A 361 15.61 8.62 15.01
C ASP A 361 17.00 9.26 14.91
N LEU A 362 17.20 10.21 13.99
CA LEU A 362 18.44 10.99 13.87
C LEU A 362 18.60 12.07 14.96
N GLY A 363 17.61 12.24 15.84
CA GLY A 363 17.62 13.24 16.92
C GLY A 363 17.12 14.63 16.49
N GLY A 364 16.36 14.71 15.39
CA GLY A 364 15.65 15.92 14.98
C GLY A 364 14.47 16.27 15.90
N ASP A 365 14.13 17.56 15.96
CA ASP A 365 12.98 18.04 16.74
C ASP A 365 11.68 17.85 15.96
N THR A 366 10.82 16.95 16.43
CA THR A 366 9.52 16.68 15.82
C THR A 366 8.35 17.34 16.54
N SER A 367 8.61 18.21 17.53
CA SER A 367 7.56 18.80 18.38
C SER A 367 6.54 19.69 17.66
N LYS A 368 6.88 20.15 16.45
CA LYS A 368 6.00 20.91 15.57
C LYS A 368 5.41 20.09 14.43
N LEU A 369 5.96 18.91 14.17
CA LEU A 369 5.52 18.03 13.10
C LEU A 369 4.32 17.21 13.57
N ALA A 370 3.50 16.76 12.63
CA ALA A 370 2.53 15.71 12.89
C ALA A 370 2.98 14.39 12.26
N ARG A 371 2.72 13.29 12.98
CA ARG A 371 2.97 11.93 12.48
C ARG A 371 1.68 11.22 12.07
N THR A 372 0.65 11.42 12.88
CA THR A 372 -0.56 10.60 12.93
C THR A 372 -1.78 11.50 12.75
N ASP A 373 -2.74 11.02 11.96
CA ASP A 373 -4.00 11.74 11.75
C ASP A 373 -4.92 11.66 12.99
N ALA A 374 -6.04 12.38 12.95
CA ALA A 374 -6.97 12.42 14.06
C ALA A 374 -7.89 11.18 14.14
N GLY A 375 -7.83 10.48 15.27
CA GLY A 375 -8.87 9.55 15.72
C GLY A 375 -9.22 8.46 14.71
N HIS A 376 -10.43 8.53 14.14
CA HIS A 376 -10.92 7.51 13.21
C HIS A 376 -10.13 7.41 11.89
N PHE A 377 -9.32 8.42 11.54
CA PHE A 377 -8.48 8.42 10.35
C PHE A 377 -7.01 8.05 10.63
N ALA A 378 -6.69 7.73 11.89
CA ALA A 378 -5.35 7.35 12.35
C ALA A 378 -5.08 5.85 12.11
N GLY A 379 -4.89 5.47 10.85
CA GLY A 379 -4.74 4.07 10.41
C GLY A 379 -3.56 3.33 11.05
N ASP A 380 -2.51 4.05 11.42
CA ASP A 380 -1.30 3.59 12.08
C ASP A 380 -1.46 3.27 13.57
N THR A 381 -2.64 3.52 14.15
CA THR A 381 -2.85 3.34 15.59
C THR A 381 -3.46 1.98 15.94
N MET A 382 -3.26 1.56 17.20
CA MET A 382 -3.70 0.26 17.72
C MET A 382 -5.15 -0.13 17.36
N PRO A 383 -6.16 0.77 17.40
CA PRO A 383 -7.53 0.43 16.99
C PRO A 383 -7.66 -0.20 15.60
N PHE A 384 -6.71 0.02 14.68
CA PHE A 384 -6.74 -0.54 13.33
C PHE A 384 -5.61 -1.56 13.07
N ARG A 385 -4.59 -1.61 13.93
CA ARG A 385 -3.37 -2.42 13.74
C ARG A 385 -3.22 -3.61 14.68
N ASP A 386 -4.13 -3.80 15.64
CA ASP A 386 -4.08 -4.91 16.62
C ASP A 386 -4.02 -6.31 15.98
N TRP A 387 -4.49 -6.45 14.74
CA TRP A 387 -4.58 -7.74 14.02
C TRP A 387 -3.63 -7.87 12.83
N ASP A 388 -2.64 -6.98 12.74
CA ASP A 388 -1.70 -7.00 11.63
C ASP A 388 -0.75 -8.19 11.71
N LEU A 389 -0.47 -8.69 12.92
CA LEU A 389 0.37 -9.86 13.17
C LEU A 389 -0.40 -10.96 13.90
N THR A 390 -0.04 -12.21 13.62
CA THR A 390 -0.39 -13.38 14.43
C THR A 390 0.43 -13.42 15.72
N GLU A 391 0.06 -14.30 16.66
CA GLU A 391 0.81 -14.49 17.91
C GLU A 391 2.26 -14.94 17.69
N ASP A 392 2.54 -15.65 16.59
CA ASP A 392 3.87 -16.06 16.15
C ASP A 392 4.56 -15.03 15.23
N GLY A 393 3.99 -13.82 15.11
CA GLY A 393 4.59 -12.68 14.42
C GLY A 393 4.51 -12.72 12.90
N GLN A 394 3.65 -13.56 12.32
CA GLN A 394 3.41 -13.60 10.88
C GLN A 394 2.39 -12.53 10.46
N PRO A 395 2.53 -11.92 9.27
CA PRO A 395 1.51 -11.04 8.71
C PRO A 395 0.12 -11.69 8.67
N ASN A 396 -0.89 -10.99 9.17
CA ASN A 396 -2.29 -11.42 9.21
C ASN A 396 -3.24 -10.41 8.57
N TYR A 397 -3.16 -9.13 8.94
CA TYR A 397 -3.99 -8.02 8.42
C TYR A 397 -5.49 -8.35 8.28
N MET A 398 -6.03 -9.15 9.20
CA MET A 398 -7.42 -9.62 9.18
C MET A 398 -8.07 -9.40 10.53
N VAL A 399 -9.09 -8.53 10.56
CA VAL A 399 -9.87 -8.22 11.75
C VAL A 399 -10.90 -9.33 12.00
N PRO A 400 -10.92 -9.95 13.19
CA PRO A 400 -11.90 -10.99 13.52
C PRO A 400 -13.33 -10.45 13.54
N PHE A 401 -14.31 -11.26 13.12
CA PHE A 401 -15.74 -10.89 13.02
C PHE A 401 -16.30 -10.15 14.27
N GLY A 402 -15.84 -10.49 15.47
CA GLY A 402 -16.30 -9.87 16.71
C GLY A 402 -15.81 -8.43 16.95
N CYS A 403 -14.86 -7.96 16.16
CA CYS A 403 -14.23 -6.63 16.24
C CYS A 403 -14.52 -5.78 14.99
N VAL A 404 -14.74 -6.42 13.84
CA VAL A 404 -14.93 -5.80 12.52
C VAL A 404 -15.87 -4.61 12.52
N LYS A 405 -17.03 -4.72 13.21
CA LYS A 405 -18.05 -3.64 13.25
C LYS A 405 -17.45 -2.25 13.52
N CYS A 406 -16.42 -2.17 14.36
CA CYS A 406 -15.88 -0.90 14.85
C CYS A 406 -14.40 -0.68 14.50
N HIS A 407 -13.77 -1.63 13.84
CA HIS A 407 -12.33 -1.62 13.58
C HIS A 407 -12.01 -1.87 12.11
N THR A 408 -13.00 -1.78 11.23
CA THR A 408 -12.82 -1.70 9.78
C THR A 408 -13.76 -0.66 9.18
N ALA A 409 -13.40 -0.10 8.03
CA ALA A 409 -14.21 0.91 7.34
C ALA A 409 -15.59 0.38 6.89
N GLN A 410 -15.67 -0.89 6.49
CA GLN A 410 -16.91 -1.51 5.98
C GLN A 410 -17.73 -2.21 7.08
N GLY A 411 -17.16 -2.40 8.28
CA GLY A 411 -17.79 -3.18 9.33
C GLY A 411 -19.14 -2.62 9.80
N LEU A 412 -19.22 -1.31 10.08
CA LEU A 412 -20.47 -0.67 10.50
C LEU A 412 -21.52 -0.63 9.38
N PRO A 413 -21.19 -0.23 8.13
CA PRO A 413 -22.12 -0.34 7.00
C PRO A 413 -22.71 -1.74 6.81
N THR A 414 -21.88 -2.79 6.83
CA THR A 414 -22.35 -4.18 6.71
C THR A 414 -23.24 -4.56 7.90
N PHE A 415 -22.85 -4.19 9.12
CA PHE A 415 -23.65 -4.44 10.32
C PHE A 415 -25.05 -3.81 10.22
N ILE A 416 -25.15 -2.56 9.74
CA ILE A 416 -26.44 -1.88 9.58
C ILE A 416 -27.28 -2.56 8.48
N LYS A 417 -26.67 -2.80 7.31
CA LYS A 417 -27.33 -3.41 6.15
C LYS A 417 -27.90 -4.79 6.46
N ASP A 418 -27.14 -5.61 7.19
CA ASP A 418 -27.52 -6.98 7.49
C ASP A 418 -28.37 -7.11 8.77
N GLY A 419 -28.76 -5.98 9.39
CA GLY A 419 -29.57 -5.97 10.61
C GLY A 419 -28.85 -6.61 11.80
N GLY A 420 -27.55 -6.39 11.90
CA GLY A 420 -26.70 -6.93 12.94
C GLY A 420 -27.14 -6.54 14.35
N THR A 421 -26.78 -7.37 15.34
CA THR A 421 -27.05 -7.10 16.74
C THR A 421 -25.90 -7.60 17.63
N THR A 422 -25.97 -7.28 18.93
CA THR A 422 -25.03 -7.78 19.93
C THR A 422 -25.77 -8.58 20.99
N VAL A 423 -25.35 -9.83 21.17
CA VAL A 423 -26.01 -10.79 22.05
C VAL A 423 -25.05 -11.30 23.11
N VAL A 424 -25.57 -11.52 24.31
CA VAL A 424 -24.86 -12.21 25.39
C VAL A 424 -25.42 -13.61 25.54
N THR A 425 -24.56 -14.61 25.40
CA THR A 425 -24.90 -16.02 25.57
C THR A 425 -25.13 -16.38 27.05
N SER A 426 -25.68 -17.56 27.30
CA SER A 426 -25.95 -18.06 28.66
C SER A 426 -24.70 -18.29 29.51
N ASN A 427 -23.52 -18.44 28.89
CA ASN A 427 -22.22 -18.52 29.57
C ASN A 427 -21.51 -17.15 29.68
N GLY A 428 -22.18 -16.06 29.28
CA GLY A 428 -21.67 -14.69 29.43
C GLY A 428 -20.71 -14.25 28.33
N THR A 429 -20.67 -14.93 27.19
CA THR A 429 -19.90 -14.49 26.01
C THR A 429 -20.72 -13.49 25.21
N THR A 430 -20.13 -12.32 24.93
CA THR A 430 -20.73 -11.34 24.03
C THR A 430 -20.32 -11.64 22.58
N SER A 431 -21.30 -11.66 21.67
CA SER A 431 -21.09 -11.89 20.24
C SER A 431 -21.84 -10.86 19.41
N THR A 432 -21.21 -10.41 18.32
CA THR A 432 -21.82 -9.56 17.29
C THR A 432 -22.32 -10.45 16.15
N THR A 433 -23.47 -10.13 15.56
CA THR A 433 -24.02 -10.80 14.36
C THR A 433 -24.09 -9.81 13.19
N GLY A 434 -24.29 -10.31 11.97
CA GLY A 434 -24.43 -9.47 10.76
C GLY A 434 -23.11 -8.92 10.23
N VAL A 435 -21.97 -9.47 10.67
CA VAL A 435 -20.63 -9.17 10.14
C VAL A 435 -19.79 -10.45 10.11
N GLN A 436 -18.82 -10.49 9.21
CA GLN A 436 -17.79 -11.54 9.12
C GLN A 436 -16.40 -10.93 9.32
N SER A 437 -15.36 -11.76 9.43
CA SER A 437 -13.98 -11.25 9.44
C SER A 437 -13.71 -10.50 8.13
N MET A 438 -12.95 -9.41 8.22
CA MET A 438 -12.64 -8.54 7.09
C MET A 438 -11.16 -8.14 7.11
N PRO A 439 -10.56 -7.81 5.95
CA PRO A 439 -9.24 -7.19 5.93
C PRO A 439 -9.19 -5.93 6.81
N SER A 440 -8.04 -5.71 7.43
CA SER A 440 -7.75 -4.45 8.14
C SER A 440 -7.89 -3.28 7.18
N SER A 441 -8.61 -2.24 7.60
CA SER A 441 -8.66 -0.97 6.87
C SER A 441 -7.67 0.03 7.44
N ASN A 442 -7.36 1.07 6.68
CA ASN A 442 -6.42 2.11 7.10
C ASN A 442 -7.16 3.29 7.76
N GLY A 443 -7.83 3.01 8.88
CA GLY A 443 -8.82 3.90 9.48
C GLY A 443 -10.23 3.69 8.92
N PHE A 444 -11.14 4.60 9.25
CA PHE A 444 -12.48 4.69 8.66
C PHE A 444 -12.49 5.49 7.36
N MET A 445 -13.48 5.18 6.52
CA MET A 445 -13.78 5.93 5.30
C MET A 445 -15.01 6.81 5.55
N CYS A 446 -15.24 7.78 4.67
CA CYS A 446 -16.46 8.58 4.73
C CYS A 446 -17.72 7.68 4.68
N SER A 447 -17.69 6.65 3.83
CA SER A 447 -18.74 5.64 3.67
C SER A 447 -18.96 4.75 4.89
N THR A 448 -18.07 4.79 5.90
CA THR A 448 -18.31 4.15 7.20
C THR A 448 -19.51 4.79 7.92
N CYS A 449 -19.68 6.10 7.76
CA CYS A 449 -20.73 6.87 8.44
C CYS A 449 -21.80 7.40 7.46
N HIS A 450 -21.42 7.62 6.21
CA HIS A 450 -22.28 8.17 5.16
C HIS A 450 -22.85 7.08 4.27
N ASN A 451 -24.14 7.24 3.92
CA ASN A 451 -24.82 6.38 2.98
C ASN A 451 -24.48 6.81 1.55
N GLU A 452 -23.73 5.99 0.83
CA GLU A 452 -23.34 6.27 -0.55
C GLU A 452 -24.53 6.34 -1.51
N GLU A 453 -25.62 5.60 -1.24
CA GLU A 453 -26.84 5.64 -2.06
C GLU A 453 -27.63 6.96 -1.89
N ALA A 454 -27.40 7.68 -0.78
CA ALA A 454 -28.11 8.91 -0.41
C ALA A 454 -27.14 10.04 -0.06
N TRP A 455 -25.95 10.09 -0.68
CA TRP A 455 -24.90 11.03 -0.33
C TRP A 455 -25.38 12.50 -0.39
N PRO A 456 -25.02 13.37 0.60
CA PRO A 456 -24.10 13.15 1.72
C PRO A 456 -24.78 12.70 3.02
N GLU A 457 -25.97 12.11 2.98
CA GLU A 457 -26.67 11.69 4.19
C GLU A 457 -25.88 10.63 4.98
N ARG A 458 -26.04 10.65 6.31
CA ARG A 458 -25.52 9.60 7.19
C ARG A 458 -26.51 8.46 7.32
N TYR A 459 -26.02 7.26 7.67
CA TYR A 459 -26.92 6.14 7.92
C TYR A 459 -27.90 6.46 9.05
N ALA A 460 -29.20 6.36 8.78
CA ALA A 460 -30.25 6.67 9.75
C ALA A 460 -30.40 5.55 10.79
N VAL A 461 -29.74 5.69 11.94
CA VAL A 461 -29.86 4.75 13.06
C VAL A 461 -30.85 5.29 14.09
N THR A 462 -31.97 4.59 14.27
CA THR A 462 -33.04 5.01 15.18
C THR A 462 -32.80 4.60 16.63
N ASN A 463 -32.06 3.51 16.86
CA ASN A 463 -31.77 2.99 18.19
C ASN A 463 -30.60 1.99 18.15
N VAL A 464 -30.02 1.69 19.31
CA VAL A 464 -28.92 0.73 19.46
C VAL A 464 -29.25 -0.29 20.56
N VAL A 465 -29.03 -1.57 20.26
CA VAL A 465 -29.14 -2.68 21.22
C VAL A 465 -27.80 -2.89 21.91
N PHE A 466 -27.76 -2.63 23.20
CA PHE A 466 -26.57 -2.81 24.04
C PHE A 466 -26.38 -4.29 24.41
N PRO A 467 -25.17 -4.72 24.81
CA PRO A 467 -24.93 -6.11 25.21
C PRO A 467 -25.82 -6.60 26.38
N SER A 468 -26.44 -5.69 27.14
CA SER A 468 -27.42 -6.06 28.18
C SER A 468 -28.75 -6.59 27.61
N GLY A 469 -29.00 -6.41 26.31
CA GLY A 469 -30.29 -6.60 25.64
C GLY A 469 -31.20 -5.37 25.74
N LYS A 470 -30.73 -4.27 26.33
CA LYS A 470 -31.47 -3.00 26.38
C LYS A 470 -31.30 -2.21 25.10
N THR A 471 -32.38 -1.57 24.68
CA THR A 471 -32.39 -0.66 23.54
C THR A 471 -32.43 0.78 24.04
N VAL A 472 -31.50 1.59 23.57
CA VAL A 472 -31.44 3.03 23.86
C VAL A 472 -31.35 3.84 22.56
N SER A 473 -31.68 5.12 22.64
CA SER A 473 -31.61 6.04 21.51
C SER A 473 -31.46 7.47 22.02
N PHE A 474 -30.71 8.30 21.29
CA PHE A 474 -30.70 9.75 21.46
C PHE A 474 -31.92 10.45 20.86
N GLY A 475 -32.48 9.90 19.77
CA GLY A 475 -33.63 10.48 19.07
C GLY A 475 -34.97 10.29 19.79
N GLY A 476 -35.02 9.43 20.81
CA GLY A 476 -36.24 9.14 21.54
C GLY A 476 -37.31 8.50 20.65
N LYS A 477 -38.59 8.64 21.06
CA LYS A 477 -39.72 8.06 20.34
C LYS A 477 -40.67 9.14 19.82
N ASP A 478 -41.22 8.93 18.64
CA ASP A 478 -42.29 9.76 18.10
C ASP A 478 -43.62 9.53 18.84
N ALA A 479 -44.68 10.25 18.42
CA ALA A 479 -46.00 10.16 19.01
C ALA A 479 -46.64 8.77 18.88
N ASP A 480 -46.23 7.98 17.89
CA ASP A 480 -46.69 6.62 17.62
C ASP A 480 -45.85 5.58 18.38
N GLY A 481 -44.81 6.01 19.10
CA GLY A 481 -43.94 5.16 19.90
C GLY A 481 -42.79 4.50 19.14
N ASN A 482 -42.54 4.91 17.88
CA ASN A 482 -41.43 4.44 17.07
C ASN A 482 -40.16 5.22 17.39
N TRP A 483 -39.01 4.56 17.32
CA TRP A 483 -37.72 5.22 17.52
C TRP A 483 -37.40 6.16 16.36
N VAL A 484 -36.89 7.35 16.70
CA VAL A 484 -36.48 8.37 15.73
C VAL A 484 -34.97 8.32 15.52
N ALA A 485 -34.52 8.55 14.28
CA ALA A 485 -33.11 8.60 13.92
C ALA A 485 -32.38 9.77 14.60
N ASP A 486 -31.15 9.52 15.04
CA ASP A 486 -30.24 10.54 15.56
C ASP A 486 -28.81 10.13 15.23
N ASP A 487 -27.99 11.08 14.79
CA ASP A 487 -26.62 10.82 14.37
C ASP A 487 -25.75 10.23 15.50
N ALA A 488 -26.01 10.60 16.76
CA ALA A 488 -25.26 10.07 17.89
C ALA A 488 -25.49 8.56 18.09
N ASN A 489 -26.59 8.00 17.55
CA ASN A 489 -26.82 6.55 17.56
C ASN A 489 -25.79 5.79 16.69
N LEU A 490 -25.25 6.42 15.64
CA LEU A 490 -24.13 5.83 14.88
C LEU A 490 -22.91 5.66 15.77
N CYS A 491 -22.57 6.70 16.53
CA CYS A 491 -21.40 6.68 17.41
C CYS A 491 -21.52 5.60 18.49
N ILE A 492 -22.66 5.53 19.18
CA ILE A 492 -22.84 4.52 20.25
C ILE A 492 -23.05 3.11 19.70
N SER A 493 -23.23 2.91 18.39
CA SER A 493 -23.17 1.56 17.80
C SER A 493 -21.82 0.90 18.04
N CYS A 494 -20.75 1.71 18.15
CA CYS A 494 -19.40 1.26 18.50
C CYS A 494 -19.00 1.62 19.93
N HIS A 495 -19.33 2.81 20.40
CA HIS A 495 -18.97 3.28 21.74
C HIS A 495 -19.93 2.85 22.86
N MET A 496 -20.73 1.79 22.65
CA MET A 496 -21.64 1.24 23.68
C MET A 496 -20.93 0.42 24.77
N GLY A 497 -19.70 -0.02 24.52
CA GLY A 497 -19.04 -1.05 25.33
C GLY A 497 -19.46 -2.47 24.92
N ARG A 498 -18.60 -3.44 25.23
CA ARG A 498 -18.70 -4.82 24.75
C ARG A 498 -19.16 -5.79 25.83
N GLU A 499 -19.12 -5.39 27.09
CA GLU A 499 -19.64 -6.18 28.21
C GLU A 499 -20.71 -5.39 28.96
N SER A 500 -21.54 -6.11 29.71
CA SER A 500 -22.69 -5.57 30.42
C SER A 500 -22.95 -6.31 31.72
N THR A 501 -23.89 -5.80 32.51
CA THR A 501 -24.45 -6.53 33.67
C THR A 501 -24.85 -7.97 33.32
N SER A 502 -25.48 -8.18 32.14
CA SER A 502 -25.91 -9.50 31.69
C SER A 502 -24.72 -10.45 31.43
N SER A 503 -23.66 -9.96 30.79
CA SER A 503 -22.46 -10.75 30.51
C SER A 503 -21.76 -11.23 31.79
N VAL A 504 -21.61 -10.35 32.77
CA VAL A 504 -20.94 -10.64 34.04
C VAL A 504 -21.80 -11.60 34.87
N ASN A 505 -23.10 -11.35 34.99
CA ASN A 505 -24.01 -12.21 35.73
C ASN A 505 -24.08 -13.63 35.14
N ASN A 506 -24.09 -13.75 33.80
CA ASN A 506 -24.09 -15.04 33.14
C ASN A 506 -22.77 -15.79 33.35
N ALA A 507 -21.62 -15.10 33.28
CA ALA A 507 -20.31 -15.70 33.52
C ALA A 507 -20.12 -16.18 34.97
N LEU A 508 -20.75 -15.51 35.94
CA LEU A 508 -20.70 -15.84 37.37
C LEU A 508 -21.83 -16.76 37.83
N LYS A 509 -22.73 -17.18 36.92
CA LYS A 509 -23.91 -17.97 37.28
C LYS A 509 -23.51 -19.29 37.94
N GLY A 510 -23.99 -19.50 39.18
CA GLY A 510 -23.71 -20.71 39.95
C GLY A 510 -22.30 -20.77 40.55
N LYS A 511 -21.56 -19.66 40.55
CA LYS A 511 -20.26 -19.54 41.23
C LYS A 511 -20.44 -19.03 42.66
N ASP A 512 -19.60 -19.53 43.56
CA ASP A 512 -19.54 -19.02 44.93
C ASP A 512 -18.74 -17.70 44.97
N PRO A 513 -19.26 -16.62 45.59
CA PRO A 513 -18.64 -15.29 45.53
C PRO A 513 -17.22 -15.21 46.12
N ASP A 514 -16.90 -16.04 47.10
CA ASP A 514 -15.67 -15.93 47.88
C ASP A 514 -14.74 -17.14 47.68
N THR A 515 -15.01 -17.94 46.64
CA THR A 515 -14.22 -19.12 46.28
C THR A 515 -13.47 -18.87 44.96
N VAL A 516 -12.16 -19.13 44.97
CA VAL A 516 -11.34 -19.07 43.75
C VAL A 516 -11.83 -20.12 42.76
N ASP A 517 -12.29 -19.67 41.59
CA ASP A 517 -12.69 -20.55 40.49
C ASP A 517 -11.83 -20.25 39.25
N ALA A 518 -11.03 -21.25 38.85
CA ALA A 518 -10.11 -21.16 37.72
C ALA A 518 -10.80 -20.99 36.35
N LYS A 519 -12.14 -21.01 36.28
CA LYS A 519 -12.94 -20.71 35.07
C LYS A 519 -13.43 -19.27 35.02
N ILE A 520 -13.32 -18.50 36.12
CA ILE A 520 -13.65 -17.07 36.11
C ILE A 520 -12.57 -16.32 35.32
N ARG A 521 -12.98 -15.45 34.40
CA ARG A 521 -12.12 -14.56 33.63
C ARG A 521 -12.63 -13.14 33.78
N PHE A 522 -11.72 -12.17 33.73
CA PHE A 522 -12.09 -10.77 33.70
C PHE A 522 -12.92 -10.47 32.44
N LYS A 523 -14.00 -9.71 32.61
CA LYS A 523 -14.87 -9.24 31.53
C LYS A 523 -14.61 -7.76 31.33
N ASN A 524 -13.86 -7.44 30.28
CA ASN A 524 -13.49 -6.07 29.95
C ASN A 524 -14.62 -5.41 29.14
N ILE A 525 -15.22 -4.35 29.67
CA ILE A 525 -16.24 -3.54 28.96
C ILE A 525 -15.74 -2.95 27.64
N HIS A 526 -14.44 -3.04 27.37
CA HIS A 526 -13.77 -2.56 26.18
C HIS A 526 -13.68 -1.03 26.15
N TYR A 527 -12.64 -0.50 25.49
CA TYR A 527 -12.23 0.90 25.63
C TYR A 527 -13.32 1.89 25.18
N PHE A 528 -13.30 3.11 25.74
CA PHE A 528 -14.15 4.24 25.32
C PHE A 528 -15.66 3.93 25.23
N ALA A 529 -16.20 3.21 26.22
CA ALA A 529 -17.63 2.86 26.33
C ALA A 529 -18.53 4.05 26.74
N ALA A 530 -18.43 5.18 26.04
CA ALA A 530 -19.15 6.41 26.36
C ALA A 530 -20.68 6.22 26.41
N GLY A 531 -21.24 5.38 25.53
CA GLY A 531 -22.67 5.05 25.53
C GLY A 531 -23.13 4.42 26.85
N ALA A 532 -22.37 3.47 27.40
CA ALA A 532 -22.69 2.86 28.68
C ALA A 532 -22.67 3.87 29.83
N THR A 533 -21.75 4.83 29.77
CA THR A 533 -21.63 5.91 30.77
C THR A 533 -22.80 6.90 30.65
N LEU A 534 -23.11 7.36 29.43
CA LEU A 534 -24.15 8.36 29.18
C LEU A 534 -25.56 7.86 29.53
N PHE A 535 -25.89 6.63 29.15
CA PHE A 535 -27.20 6.04 29.43
C PHE A 535 -27.27 5.33 30.79
N GLY A 536 -26.14 5.12 31.46
CA GLY A 536 -26.06 4.53 32.79
C GLY A 536 -26.90 3.25 32.93
N ASN A 537 -27.86 3.28 33.85
CA ASN A 537 -28.71 2.12 34.17
C ASN A 537 -29.71 1.76 33.05
N ASP A 538 -29.99 2.66 32.11
CA ASP A 538 -30.88 2.36 30.97
C ASP A 538 -30.18 1.42 29.98
N ALA A 539 -28.86 1.58 29.83
CA ALA A 539 -28.01 0.69 29.04
C ALA A 539 -27.55 -0.55 29.81
N GLN A 540 -27.45 -0.49 31.15
CA GLN A 540 -26.90 -1.55 32.01
C GLN A 540 -25.49 -2.03 31.62
N GLY A 541 -24.68 -1.13 31.03
CA GLY A 541 -23.27 -1.40 30.71
C GLY A 541 -22.40 -1.50 31.97
N CYS A 542 -22.67 -0.66 32.98
CA CYS A 542 -22.07 -0.76 34.30
C CYS A 542 -22.82 -1.78 35.18
N LEU A 543 -22.09 -2.52 36.02
CA LEU A 543 -22.67 -3.45 36.99
C LEU A 543 -23.18 -2.70 38.24
N PRO A 544 -24.50 -2.60 38.49
CA PRO A 544 -25.00 -1.98 39.71
C PRO A 544 -24.75 -2.91 40.90
N VAL A 545 -24.08 -2.41 41.94
CA VAL A 545 -23.95 -3.15 43.20
C VAL A 545 -25.29 -3.18 43.90
N ARG A 546 -25.85 -4.37 44.15
CA ARG A 546 -27.11 -4.48 44.89
C ARG A 546 -26.89 -4.00 46.32
N ARG A 547 -27.87 -3.27 46.85
CA ARG A 547 -27.81 -2.74 48.22
C ARG A 547 -27.58 -3.83 49.29
N GLN A 548 -28.04 -5.05 49.03
CA GLN A 548 -27.83 -6.23 49.90
C GLN A 548 -26.37 -6.71 49.93
N ASP A 549 -25.61 -6.48 48.86
CA ASP A 549 -24.20 -6.85 48.76
C ASP A 549 -23.28 -5.80 49.42
N LEU A 550 -23.74 -4.55 49.58
CA LEU A 550 -23.01 -3.46 50.27
C LEU A 550 -22.96 -3.62 51.79
N PHE A 551 -23.93 -4.34 52.38
CA PHE A 551 -24.01 -4.58 53.82
C PHE A 551 -23.71 -6.04 54.15
N ARG A 552 -22.56 -6.56 53.69
CA ARG A 552 -21.97 -7.76 54.29
C ARG A 552 -21.44 -7.40 55.68
N SER A 553 -22.34 -7.33 56.67
CA SER A 553 -21.93 -7.19 58.06
C SER A 553 -21.06 -8.38 58.42
N LYS A 554 -19.82 -8.11 58.87
CA LYS A 554 -19.00 -9.05 59.64
C LYS A 554 -19.71 -9.40 60.96
N HIS A 555 -20.77 -10.19 60.87
CA HIS A 555 -21.40 -10.86 62.01
C HIS A 555 -21.25 -12.37 61.81
N ALA A 556 -19.99 -12.79 61.71
CA ALA A 556 -19.55 -14.07 62.24
C ALA A 556 -18.93 -13.78 63.61
N ARG A 557 -19.71 -14.03 64.66
CA ARG A 557 -19.19 -14.46 65.97
C ARG A 557 -19.70 -15.86 66.20
#